data_AF-A0A956BXF0-F1
#
_entry.id   AF-A0A956BXF0-F1
#
_cell.length_a   1.000
_cell.length_b   1.000
_cell.length_c   1.000
_cell.angle_alpha   90.00
_cell.angle_beta   90.00
_cell.angle_gamma   90.00
#
_symmetry.space_group_name_H-M   'P 1'
#
loop_
_entity.id
_entity.type
_entity.pdbx_description
1 polymer ?
#
loop_
_entity_poly.entity_id
_entity_poly.type
_entity_poly.pdbx_seq_one_letter_code
_entity_poly.pdbx_strand_id
1 'polypeptide(L)'
;MPILRDPEIPSGAHFLIMESTYGDREHDPIERMDDALAEVIERTHGRGGKVVIPSFALERAQEIVFALKRLQTAGRLPANLRVYVDSPLTVRLTDVFRMHPDCYDAEMREMLRQGESPFDFPGLTYTSSVEESKAISTSDEPAVIISASGMCESGRIIHHLKSIIE
;
A
#
# COMPACT_ATOMS: atom_id res chain seq x y z
N MET A 1 9.27 2.42 -5.35
CA MET A 1 9.30 2.75 -6.79
C MET A 1 7.90 3.18 -7.19
N PRO A 2 7.74 4.34 -7.83
CA PRO A 2 6.42 4.79 -8.29
C PRO A 2 5.89 3.79 -9.32
N ILE A 3 4.59 3.52 -9.29
CA ILE A 3 3.89 2.67 -10.28
C ILE A 3 3.49 3.45 -11.54
N LEU A 4 3.71 4.77 -11.51
CA LEU A 4 3.39 5.72 -12.57
C LEU A 4 4.66 6.10 -13.33
N ARG A 5 4.49 6.66 -14.53
CA ARG A 5 5.60 7.14 -15.37
C ARG A 5 6.51 8.11 -14.62
N ASP A 6 7.79 8.06 -14.98
CA ASP A 6 8.79 9.02 -14.52
C ASP A 6 8.40 10.46 -14.86
N PRO A 7 8.75 11.43 -14.00
CA PRO A 7 8.51 12.84 -14.27
C PRO A 7 9.30 13.31 -15.50
N GLU A 8 8.71 14.23 -16.25
CA GLU A 8 9.39 14.91 -17.35
C GLU A 8 10.32 16.01 -16.80
N ILE A 9 11.55 16.09 -17.32
CA ILE A 9 12.48 17.15 -16.96
C ILE A 9 12.17 18.40 -17.79
N PRO A 10 11.67 19.49 -17.20
CA PRO A 10 11.35 20.70 -17.95
C PRO A 10 12.63 21.36 -18.48
N SER A 11 12.56 21.93 -19.69
CA SER A 11 13.66 22.69 -20.31
C SER A 11 13.23 24.14 -20.60
N GLY A 12 14.19 25.08 -20.56
CA GLY A 12 13.92 26.49 -20.91
C GLY A 12 13.15 27.32 -19.87
N ALA A 13 13.10 26.87 -18.62
CA ALA A 13 12.44 27.60 -17.54
C ALA A 13 13.25 28.84 -17.11
N HIS A 14 12.63 30.03 -17.13
CA HIS A 14 13.20 31.26 -16.55
C HIS A 14 12.96 31.36 -15.04
N PHE A 15 11.86 30.74 -14.57
CA PHE A 15 11.49 30.64 -13.16
C PHE A 15 10.97 29.23 -12.90
N LEU A 16 11.34 28.65 -11.77
CA LEU A 16 10.88 27.35 -11.30
C LEU A 16 10.26 27.53 -9.92
N ILE A 17 9.01 27.10 -9.76
CA ILE A 17 8.33 27.01 -8.46
C ILE A 17 8.12 25.53 -8.19
N MET A 18 8.63 25.05 -7.06
CA MET A 18 8.55 23.65 -6.66
C MET A 18 8.17 23.54 -5.19
N GLU A 19 7.64 22.38 -4.81
CA GLU A 19 7.37 22.07 -3.40
C GLU A 19 8.67 21.78 -2.62
N SER A 20 8.58 21.77 -1.30
CA SER A 20 9.72 21.55 -0.41
C SER A 20 9.35 20.67 0.79
N THR A 21 8.41 19.71 0.60
CA THR A 21 7.89 18.83 1.66
C THR A 21 9.02 18.11 2.40
N TYR A 22 10.09 17.75 1.68
CA TYR A 22 11.27 17.08 2.22
C TYR A 22 12.57 17.86 1.96
N GLY A 23 12.51 19.19 1.81
CA GLY A 23 13.69 20.00 1.49
C GLY A 23 14.78 20.04 2.57
N ASP A 24 14.55 19.42 3.72
CA ASP A 24 15.43 19.43 4.90
C ASP A 24 16.16 18.10 5.16
N ARG A 25 15.95 17.06 4.33
CA ARG A 25 16.46 15.72 4.61
C ARG A 25 16.86 14.94 3.35
N GLU A 26 17.77 14.00 3.52
CA GLU A 26 18.04 12.96 2.53
C GLU A 26 17.21 11.72 2.85
N HIS A 27 16.71 11.05 1.80
CA HIS A 27 15.97 9.81 1.94
C HIS A 27 16.92 8.61 1.85
N ASP A 28 16.62 7.57 2.64
CA ASP A 28 17.26 6.27 2.48
C ASP A 28 17.05 5.72 1.06
N PRO A 29 17.98 4.89 0.55
CA PRO A 29 17.82 4.24 -0.74
C PRO A 29 16.53 3.41 -0.82
N ILE A 30 15.83 3.50 -1.95
CA ILE A 30 14.55 2.81 -2.21
C ILE A 30 14.68 1.30 -2.04
N GLU A 31 15.86 0.74 -2.31
CA GLU A 31 16.18 -0.69 -2.21
C GLU A 31 16.01 -1.21 -0.78
N ARG A 32 16.15 -0.35 0.23
CA ARG A 32 15.99 -0.75 1.65
C ARG A 32 14.52 -0.76 2.10
N MET A 33 13.60 -0.19 1.32
CA MET A 33 12.18 -0.10 1.71
C MET A 33 11.52 -1.47 1.84
N ASP A 34 11.76 -2.34 0.86
CA ASP A 34 11.18 -3.70 0.85
C ASP A 34 11.67 -4.52 2.04
N ASP A 35 12.96 -4.38 2.37
CA ASP A 35 13.58 -5.06 3.51
C ASP A 35 12.96 -4.61 4.83
N ALA A 36 12.85 -3.30 5.04
CA ALA A 36 12.24 -2.75 6.23
C ALA A 36 10.76 -3.15 6.38
N LEU A 37 10.00 -3.13 5.28
CA LEU A 37 8.59 -3.55 5.29
C LEU A 37 8.45 -5.03 5.63
N ALA A 38 9.25 -5.90 5.00
CA ALA A 38 9.25 -7.33 5.26
C ALA A 38 9.60 -7.65 6.72
N GLU A 39 10.64 -7.01 7.27
CA GLU A 39 11.08 -7.21 8.65
C GLU A 39 9.97 -6.87 9.65
N VAL A 40 9.29 -5.73 9.46
CA VAL A 40 8.19 -5.31 10.34
C VAL A 40 7.03 -6.31 10.28
N ILE A 41 6.68 -6.78 9.07
CA ILE A 41 5.59 -7.75 8.87
C ILE A 41 5.94 -9.09 9.49
N GLU A 42 7.11 -9.64 9.19
CA GLU A 42 7.54 -10.95 9.68
C GLU A 42 7.60 -10.98 11.21
N ARG A 43 8.23 -9.96 11.81
CA ARG A 43 8.35 -9.84 13.26
C ARG A 43 6.99 -9.73 13.95
N THR A 44 6.05 -9.01 13.35
CA THR A 44 4.72 -8.78 13.93
C THR A 44 3.83 -10.02 13.76
N HIS A 45 3.82 -10.61 12.56
CA HIS A 45 3.08 -11.83 12.25
C HIS A 45 3.57 -13.02 13.08
N GLY A 46 4.88 -13.16 13.26
CA GLY A 46 5.48 -14.22 14.09
C GLY A 46 5.10 -14.15 15.58
N ARG A 47 4.59 -13.00 16.04
CA ARG A 47 4.06 -12.80 17.39
C ARG A 47 2.53 -12.94 17.46
N GLY A 48 1.87 -13.29 16.35
CA GLY A 48 0.41 -13.32 16.25
C GLY A 48 -0.24 -11.93 16.22
N GLY A 49 0.52 -10.88 15.90
CA GLY A 49 0.02 -9.50 15.87
C GLY A 49 -0.50 -9.04 14.51
N LYS A 50 -1.10 -7.85 14.49
CA LYS A 50 -1.53 -7.16 13.28
C LYS A 50 -0.61 -5.99 12.94
N VAL A 51 -0.34 -5.79 11.66
CA VAL A 51 0.32 -4.58 11.13
C VAL A 51 -0.76 -3.68 10.54
N VAL A 52 -0.97 -2.52 11.15
CA VAL A 52 -1.91 -1.51 10.63
C VAL A 52 -1.13 -0.42 9.91
N ILE A 53 -1.49 -0.19 8.65
CA ILE A 53 -0.84 0.77 7.76
C ILE A 53 -1.85 1.87 7.40
N PRO A 54 -1.79 3.03 8.07
CA PRO A 54 -2.48 4.22 7.62
C PRO A 54 -1.98 4.61 6.24
N SER A 55 -2.88 4.81 5.28
CA SER A 55 -2.51 5.27 3.94
C SER A 55 -3.52 6.25 3.37
N PHE A 56 -3.04 7.17 2.53
CA PHE A 56 -3.92 7.89 1.62
C PHE A 56 -4.53 6.89 0.63
N ALA A 57 -5.81 7.11 0.29
CA ALA A 57 -6.57 6.20 -0.54
C ALA A 57 -6.12 6.22 -2.02
N LEU A 58 -5.56 7.35 -2.45
CA LEU A 58 -5.00 7.54 -3.77
C LEU A 58 -3.47 7.36 -3.70
N GLU A 59 -2.93 6.67 -4.69
CA GLU A 59 -1.51 6.42 -4.92
C GLU A 59 -0.84 5.58 -3.82
N ARG A 60 -0.67 6.11 -2.61
CA ARG A 60 0.13 5.48 -1.55
C ARG A 60 -0.36 4.07 -1.19
N ALA A 61 -1.69 3.85 -1.15
CA ALA A 61 -2.24 2.54 -0.86
C ALA A 61 -1.91 1.52 -1.96
N GLN A 62 -1.96 1.95 -3.22
CA GLN A 62 -1.65 1.13 -4.38
C GLN A 62 -0.15 0.78 -4.42
N GLU A 63 0.73 1.73 -4.09
CA GLU A 63 2.16 1.47 -3.94
C GLU A 63 2.46 0.43 -2.86
N ILE A 64 1.80 0.52 -1.70
CA ILE A 64 1.96 -0.45 -0.61
C ILE A 64 1.47 -1.83 -1.04
N VAL A 65 0.30 -1.93 -1.69
CA VAL A 65 -0.22 -3.20 -2.21
C VAL A 65 0.76 -3.81 -3.20
N PHE A 66 1.34 -3.01 -4.10
CA PHE A 66 2.32 -3.48 -5.07
C PHE A 66 3.63 -3.92 -4.41
N ALA A 67 4.11 -3.21 -3.37
CA ALA A 67 5.26 -3.65 -2.58
C ALA A 67 5.00 -5.01 -1.90
N LEU A 68 3.80 -5.21 -1.34
CA LEU A 68 3.40 -6.49 -0.75
C LEU A 68 3.32 -7.61 -1.79
N LYS A 69 2.80 -7.33 -2.99
CA LYS A 69 2.82 -8.27 -4.12
C LYS A 69 4.23 -8.73 -4.46
N ARG A 70 5.18 -7.79 -4.57
CA ARG A 70 6.60 -8.08 -4.86
C ARG A 70 7.23 -8.95 -3.77
N LEU A 71 7.01 -8.59 -2.50
CA LEU A 71 7.50 -9.37 -1.36
C LEU A 71 6.87 -10.77 -1.30
N GLN A 72 5.57 -10.90 -1.58
CA GLN A 72 4.87 -12.18 -1.66
C GLN A 72 5.44 -13.06 -2.77
N THR A 73 5.65 -12.49 -3.96
CA THR A 73 6.17 -13.22 -5.12
C THR A 73 7.61 -13.69 -4.90
N ALA A 74 8.40 -12.90 -4.16
CA ALA A 74 9.75 -13.25 -3.74
C ALA A 74 9.80 -14.26 -2.58
N GLY A 75 8.66 -14.72 -2.05
CA GLY A 75 8.61 -15.64 -0.91
C GLY A 75 9.08 -15.02 0.42
N ARG A 76 9.04 -13.70 0.53
CA ARG A 76 9.54 -12.93 1.68
C ARG A 76 8.44 -12.56 2.70
N LEU A 77 7.20 -12.95 2.43
CA LEU A 77 6.09 -12.82 3.36
C LEU A 77 5.67 -14.20 3.89
N PRO A 78 5.10 -14.28 5.11
CA PRO A 78 4.52 -15.51 5.63
C PRO A 78 3.48 -16.10 4.65
N ALA A 79 3.56 -17.40 4.38
CA ALA A 79 2.71 -18.05 3.37
C ALA A 79 1.20 -17.96 3.68
N ASN A 80 0.83 -17.82 4.96
CA ASN A 80 -0.55 -17.69 5.43
C ASN A 80 -0.93 -16.24 5.78
N LEU A 81 -0.14 -15.24 5.37
CA LEU A 81 -0.42 -13.84 5.68
C LEU A 81 -1.73 -13.38 5.05
N ARG A 82 -2.60 -12.78 5.86
CA ARG A 82 -3.78 -12.07 5.37
C ARG A 82 -3.48 -10.59 5.19
N VAL A 83 -3.90 -10.03 4.07
CA VAL A 83 -3.78 -8.60 3.77
C VAL A 83 -5.15 -8.03 3.47
N TYR A 84 -5.57 -7.00 4.18
CA TYR A 84 -6.85 -6.33 3.98
C TYR A 84 -6.64 -4.89 3.51
N VAL A 85 -7.33 -4.50 2.44
CA VAL A 85 -7.51 -3.10 2.06
C VAL A 85 -8.89 -2.68 2.53
N ASP A 86 -8.96 -1.99 3.66
CA ASP A 86 -10.19 -1.59 4.32
C ASP A 86 -10.47 -0.09 4.17
N SER A 87 -10.92 0.27 2.96
CA SER A 87 -11.32 1.62 2.64
C SER A 87 -12.15 1.63 1.35
N PRO A 88 -13.47 1.92 1.41
CA PRO A 88 -14.31 1.95 0.22
C PRO A 88 -13.78 2.89 -0.88
N LEU A 89 -13.13 3.99 -0.49
CA LEU A 89 -12.50 4.90 -1.43
C LEU A 89 -11.27 4.28 -2.09
N THR A 90 -10.42 3.60 -1.32
CA THR A 90 -9.22 2.93 -1.85
C THR A 90 -9.59 1.81 -2.82
N VAL A 91 -10.64 1.03 -2.50
CA VAL A 91 -11.16 -0.02 -3.40
C VAL A 91 -11.54 0.59 -4.75
N ARG A 92 -12.40 1.63 -4.76
CA ARG A 92 -12.82 2.29 -6.00
C ARG A 92 -11.66 2.93 -6.77
N LEU A 93 -10.71 3.54 -6.06
CA LEU A 93 -9.53 4.14 -6.71
C LEU A 93 -8.64 3.06 -7.32
N THR A 94 -8.53 1.89 -6.71
CA THR A 94 -7.79 0.76 -7.29
C THR A 94 -8.44 0.29 -8.59
N ASP A 95 -9.77 0.33 -8.69
CA ASP A 95 -10.46 0.05 -9.96
C ASP A 95 -10.15 1.09 -11.04
N VAL A 96 -10.02 2.37 -10.67
CA VAL A 96 -9.57 3.42 -11.59
C VAL A 96 -8.15 3.13 -12.09
N PHE A 97 -7.24 2.73 -11.20
CA PHE A 97 -5.90 2.30 -11.58
C PHE A 97 -5.97 1.16 -12.62
N ARG A 98 -6.75 0.11 -12.37
CA ARG A 98 -6.94 -1.01 -13.31
C ARG A 98 -7.47 -0.57 -14.69
N MET A 99 -8.29 0.48 -14.75
CA MET A 99 -8.85 1.01 -16.00
C MET A 99 -7.88 1.88 -16.82
N HIS A 100 -6.78 2.36 -16.23
CA HIS A 100 -5.84 3.30 -16.86
C HIS A 100 -4.40 2.77 -16.92
N PRO A 101 -4.15 1.62 -17.58
CA PRO A 101 -2.81 1.04 -17.70
C PRO A 101 -1.85 1.88 -18.54
N ASP A 102 -2.36 2.85 -19.30
CA ASP A 102 -1.56 3.80 -20.05
C ASP A 102 -0.76 4.73 -19.13
N CYS A 103 -1.23 5.02 -17.92
CA CYS A 103 -0.54 5.88 -16.95
C CYS A 103 0.68 5.23 -16.27
N TYR A 104 0.87 3.92 -16.45
CA TYR A 104 1.94 3.18 -15.79
C TYR A 104 3.29 3.31 -16.49
N ASP A 105 4.35 3.07 -15.71
CA ASP A 105 5.71 2.94 -16.21
C ASP A 105 5.89 1.70 -17.11
N ALA A 106 7.10 1.52 -17.65
CA ALA A 106 7.38 0.41 -18.56
C ALA A 106 7.35 -0.97 -17.87
N GLU A 107 7.81 -1.06 -16.63
CA GLU A 107 7.90 -2.32 -15.87
C GLU A 107 6.51 -2.86 -15.55
N MET A 108 5.65 -2.00 -15.01
CA MET A 108 4.27 -2.28 -14.67
C MET A 108 3.44 -2.64 -15.91
N ARG A 109 3.66 -1.95 -17.04
CA ARG A 109 2.99 -2.30 -18.31
C ARG A 109 3.40 -3.68 -18.83
N GLU A 110 4.65 -4.08 -18.63
CA GLU A 110 5.12 -5.40 -19.03
C GLU A 110 4.51 -6.51 -18.16
N MET A 111 4.42 -6.30 -16.85
CA MET A 111 3.73 -7.24 -15.95
C MET A 111 2.27 -7.43 -16.34
N LEU A 112 1.55 -6.35 -16.67
CA LEU A 112 0.16 -6.44 -17.16
C LEU A 112 0.05 -7.20 -18.49
N ARG A 113 1.03 -7.05 -19.39
CA ARG A 113 1.07 -7.80 -20.66
C ARG A 113 1.22 -9.30 -20.45
N GLN A 114 1.88 -9.69 -19.37
CA GLN A 114 2.04 -11.09 -18.96
C GLN A 114 0.77 -11.65 -18.28
N GLY A 115 -0.28 -10.83 -18.14
CA GLY A 115 -1.54 -11.22 -17.51
C GLY A 115 -1.49 -11.14 -15.98
N GLU A 116 -0.45 -10.54 -15.41
CA GLU A 116 -0.30 -10.37 -13.97
C GLU A 116 -0.87 -9.02 -13.51
N SER A 117 -1.62 -9.05 -12.41
CA SER A 117 -2.15 -7.83 -11.78
C SER A 117 -1.25 -7.37 -10.63
N PRO A 118 -0.91 -6.08 -10.54
CA PRO A 118 -0.14 -5.52 -9.41
C PRO A 118 -0.94 -5.49 -8.12
N PHE A 119 -2.27 -5.54 -8.23
CA PHE A 119 -3.20 -5.34 -7.14
C PHE A 119 -3.88 -6.63 -6.73
N ASP A 120 -3.35 -7.79 -7.15
CA ASP A 120 -3.92 -9.10 -6.82
C ASP A 120 -2.82 -10.11 -6.46
N PHE A 121 -2.94 -10.71 -5.27
CA PHE A 121 -2.10 -11.81 -4.82
C PHE A 121 -2.82 -12.68 -3.79
N PRO A 122 -2.39 -13.95 -3.60
CA PRO A 122 -2.95 -14.83 -2.58
C PRO A 122 -2.93 -14.19 -1.19
N GLY A 123 -4.10 -14.16 -0.53
CA GLY A 123 -4.26 -13.59 0.82
C GLY A 123 -4.69 -12.13 0.87
N LEU A 124 -4.70 -11.41 -0.26
CA LEU A 124 -5.23 -10.05 -0.36
C LEU A 124 -6.76 -10.05 -0.41
N THR A 125 -7.40 -9.13 0.32
CA THR A 125 -8.85 -8.94 0.31
C THR A 125 -9.19 -7.46 0.36
N TYR A 126 -10.03 -7.02 -0.57
CA TYR A 126 -10.57 -5.66 -0.60
C TYR A 126 -11.93 -5.65 0.09
N THR A 127 -12.09 -4.83 1.13
CA THR A 127 -13.36 -4.70 1.84
C THR A 127 -13.92 -3.30 1.75
N SER A 128 -15.24 -3.23 1.58
CA SER A 128 -16.01 -1.99 1.59
C SER A 128 -17.19 -2.03 2.57
N SER A 129 -17.53 -3.21 3.10
CA SER A 129 -18.57 -3.39 4.12
C SER A 129 -18.10 -2.89 5.48
N VAL A 130 -19.04 -2.35 6.26
CA VAL A 130 -18.77 -1.95 7.65
C VAL A 130 -18.71 -3.17 8.56
N GLU A 131 -19.55 -4.17 8.27
CA GLU A 131 -19.62 -5.44 8.99
C GLU A 131 -18.31 -6.23 8.85
N GLU A 132 -17.79 -6.35 7.63
CA GLU A 132 -16.49 -6.96 7.36
C GLU A 132 -15.35 -6.20 8.04
N SER A 133 -15.34 -4.87 7.94
CA SER A 133 -14.36 -4.02 8.62
C SER A 133 -14.33 -4.27 10.14
N LYS A 134 -15.50 -4.33 10.78
CA LYS A 134 -15.61 -4.67 12.20
C LYS A 134 -15.10 -6.08 12.50
N ALA A 135 -15.45 -7.07 11.68
CA ALA A 135 -15.00 -8.44 11.85
C ALA A 135 -13.47 -8.57 11.75
N ILE A 136 -12.85 -7.84 10.82
CA ILE A 136 -11.38 -7.75 10.68
C ILE A 136 -10.76 -7.14 11.94
N SER A 137 -11.35 -6.06 12.48
CA SER A 137 -10.87 -5.43 13.71
C SER A 137 -10.92 -6.39 14.90
N THR A 138 -12.03 -7.10 15.09
CA THR A 138 -12.25 -7.99 16.24
C THR A 138 -11.59 -9.37 16.13
N SER A 139 -11.10 -9.75 14.96
CA SER A 139 -10.44 -11.05 14.77
C SER A 139 -9.09 -11.10 15.50
N ASP A 140 -8.75 -12.22 16.13
CA ASP A 140 -7.41 -12.43 16.71
C ASP A 140 -6.39 -12.92 15.67
N GLU A 141 -6.80 -13.09 14.40
CA GLU A 141 -5.89 -13.54 13.35
C GLU A 141 -4.84 -12.46 13.01
N PRO A 142 -3.55 -12.85 12.89
CA PRO A 142 -2.51 -11.94 12.45
C PRO A 142 -2.72 -11.54 10.99
N ALA A 143 -2.61 -10.25 10.71
CA ALA A 143 -2.90 -9.70 9.40
C ALA A 143 -2.20 -8.35 9.17
N VAL A 144 -2.06 -7.97 7.90
CA VAL A 144 -1.78 -6.59 7.48
C VAL A 144 -3.10 -5.91 7.13
N ILE A 145 -3.33 -4.71 7.65
CA ILE A 145 -4.54 -3.92 7.39
C ILE A 145 -4.12 -2.56 6.85
N ILE A 146 -4.43 -2.28 5.59
CA ILE A 146 -4.23 -0.99 4.94
C ILE A 146 -5.56 -0.23 4.99
N SER A 147 -5.58 0.92 5.65
CA SER A 147 -6.82 1.71 5.81
C SER A 147 -6.57 3.21 5.74
N ALA A 148 -7.60 3.94 5.33
CA ALA A 148 -7.60 5.40 5.28
C ALA A 148 -8.19 6.00 6.57
N SER A 149 -7.80 7.22 6.98
CA SER A 149 -6.88 8.17 6.31
C SER A 149 -5.40 8.01 6.70
N GLY A 150 -4.49 8.43 5.81
CA GLY A 150 -3.04 8.31 6.01
C GLY A 150 -2.47 9.08 7.19
N MET A 151 -3.19 10.10 7.67
CA MET A 151 -2.79 10.91 8.83
C MET A 151 -3.55 10.54 10.12
N CYS A 152 -4.32 9.44 10.10
CA CYS A 152 -5.08 8.95 11.26
C CYS A 152 -6.11 9.93 11.85
N GLU A 153 -6.54 10.92 11.08
CA GLU A 153 -7.46 11.97 11.55
C GLU A 153 -8.93 11.51 11.57
N SER A 154 -9.28 10.57 10.68
CA SER A 154 -10.64 10.06 10.55
C SER A 154 -10.67 8.74 9.79
N GLY A 155 -11.85 8.10 9.77
CA GLY A 155 -12.10 6.90 8.98
C GLY A 155 -11.86 5.59 9.73
N ARG A 156 -11.83 4.50 8.97
CA ARG A 156 -11.75 3.13 9.50
C ARG A 156 -10.44 2.87 10.23
N ILE A 157 -9.36 3.58 9.87
CA ILE A 157 -8.06 3.47 10.53
C ILE A 157 -8.13 3.68 12.05
N ILE A 158 -8.96 4.61 12.54
CA ILE A 158 -9.10 4.88 13.98
C ILE A 158 -9.67 3.67 14.71
N HIS A 159 -10.62 2.97 14.09
CA HIS A 159 -11.22 1.78 14.69
C HIS A 159 -10.22 0.63 14.79
N HIS A 160 -9.39 0.43 13.76
CA HIS A 160 -8.32 -0.56 13.79
C HIS A 160 -7.26 -0.24 14.85
N LEU A 161 -6.85 1.03 14.95
CA LEU A 161 -5.87 1.46 15.95
C LEU A 161 -6.40 1.28 17.37
N LYS A 162 -7.65 1.68 17.65
CA LYS A 162 -8.27 1.47 18.96
C LYS A 162 -8.31 -0.01 19.33
N SER A 163 -8.72 -0.88 18.42
CA SER A 163 -8.83 -2.32 18.66
C SER A 163 -7.51 -3.03 18.97
N ILE A 164 -6.35 -2.40 18.71
CA ILE A 164 -5.03 -3.00 18.93
C ILE A 164 -4.33 -2.39 20.15
N ILE A 165 -4.66 -1.14 20.48
CA ILE A 165 -4.04 -0.40 21.58
C ILE A 165 -4.83 -0.54 22.88
N GLU A 166 -6.16 -0.59 22.79
CA GLU A 166 -7.10 -0.74 23.91
C GLU A 166 -7.51 -2.20 24.10
#